data_AF-A0A538BA56-F1
#
_entry.id   AF-A0A538BA56-F1
#
_cell.length_a   1.000
_cell.length_b   1.000
_cell.length_c   1.000
_cell.angle_alpha   90.00
_cell.angle_beta   90.00
_cell.angle_gamma   90.00
#
_symmetry.space_group_name_H-M   'P 1'
#
loop_
_entity.id
_entity.type
_entity.pdbx_description
1 polymer ?
#
loop_
_entity_poly.entity_id
_entity_poly.type
_entity_poly.pdbx_seq_one_letter_code
_entity_poly.pdbx_strand_id
1 'polypeptide(L)' 'MALPLESIRVIDVGTRISAPFCAGILGEQGAEVIKVEDPGAGDFMRTIGPFVDG' A
#
# COMPACT_ATOMS: atom_id res chain seq x y z
N MET A 1 6.81 -9.75 21.33
CA MET A 1 7.94 -8.91 20.88
C MET A 1 7.38 -7.90 19.92
N ALA A 2 7.76 -6.62 20.05
CA ALA A 2 7.28 -5.57 19.17
C ALA A 2 7.92 -5.69 17.78
N LEU A 3 7.16 -5.37 16.72
CA LEU A 3 7.70 -5.31 15.37
C LEU A 3 8.56 -4.04 15.20
N PRO A 4 9.59 -4.04 14.32
CA PRO A 4 10.54 -2.93 14.21
C PRO A 4 9.90 -1.55 13.95
N LEU A 5 8.72 -1.49 13.33
CA LEU A 5 8.04 -0.25 12.94
C LEU A 5 6.65 -0.05 13.60
N GLU A 6 6.34 -0.77 14.68
CA GLU A 6 4.99 -0.84 15.29
C GLU A 6 4.36 0.52 15.71
N SER A 7 5.16 1.57 15.89
CA SER A 7 4.68 2.92 16.24
C SER A 7 4.87 3.95 15.13
N ILE A 8 5.17 3.49 13.91
CA ILE A 8 5.38 4.37 12.75
C ILE A 8 4.13 4.37 11.89
N ARG A 9 3.69 5.57 11.48
CA ARG A 9 2.65 5.77 10.49
C ARG A 9 3.25 6.25 9.17
N VAL A 10 2.88 5.62 8.07
CA VAL A 10 3.37 5.92 6.72
C VAL A 10 2.18 6.34 5.86
N ILE A 11 2.32 7.48 5.16
CA ILE A 11 1.36 7.89 4.13
C ILE A 11 1.93 7.52 2.77
N ASP A 12 1.30 6.54 2.09
CA ASP A 12 1.69 6.13 0.75
C ASP A 12 0.82 6.83 -0.32
N VAL A 13 1.40 7.86 -0.93
CA VAL A 13 0.84 8.62 -2.07
C VAL A 13 1.32 8.11 -3.43
N GLY A 14 2.07 7.01 -3.47
CA GLY A 14 2.61 6.45 -4.70
C GLY A 14 1.55 5.73 -5.53
N THR A 15 1.89 5.43 -6.79
CA THR A 15 1.02 4.62 -7.66
C THR A 15 1.83 3.51 -8.32
N ARG A 16 1.13 2.55 -8.94
CA ARG A 16 1.76 1.43 -9.64
C ARG A 16 2.52 0.52 -8.68
N ILE A 17 3.82 0.30 -8.91
CA ILE A 17 4.53 -0.83 -8.30
C ILE A 17 5.48 -0.37 -7.20
N SER A 18 6.42 0.53 -7.51
CA SER A 18 7.58 0.75 -6.63
C SER A 18 7.22 1.27 -5.24
N ALA A 19 6.34 2.27 -5.15
CA ALA A 19 5.95 2.87 -3.88
C ALA A 19 5.00 1.97 -3.06
N PRO A 20 3.92 1.40 -3.62
CA PRO A 20 3.09 0.44 -2.91
C PRO A 20 3.86 -0.81 -2.45
N PHE A 21 4.84 -1.27 -3.23
CA PHE A 21 5.72 -2.38 -2.84
C PHE A 21 6.59 -2.02 -1.63
N CYS A 22 7.24 -0.86 -1.67
CA CYS A 22 8.01 -0.36 -0.52
C CYS A 22 7.13 -0.19 0.73
N ALA A 23 5.95 0.39 0.57
CA ALA A 23 4.98 0.59 1.63
C ALA A 23 4.52 -0.76 2.23
N GLY A 24 4.31 -1.77 1.39
CA GLY A 24 4.01 -3.15 1.83
C GLY A 24 5.08 -3.71 2.77
N ILE A 25 6.36 -3.61 2.40
CA ILE A 25 7.49 -4.06 3.23
C ILE A 25 7.52 -3.32 4.60
N LEU A 26 7.17 -2.03 4.62
CA LEU A 26 7.09 -1.27 5.87
C LEU A 26 5.93 -1.76 6.75
N GLY A 27 4.78 -2.08 6.14
CA GLY A 27 3.64 -2.67 6.84
C GLY A 27 3.93 -4.06 7.41
N GLU A 28 4.65 -4.90 6.66
CA GLU A 28 5.14 -6.21 7.13
C GLU A 28 6.07 -6.08 8.35
N GLN A 29 6.79 -4.97 8.46
CA GLN A 29 7.62 -4.64 9.62
C GLN A 29 6.87 -3.90 10.74
N GLY A 30 5.54 -3.79 10.64
CA GLY A 30 4.66 -3.30 11.70
C GLY A 30 4.16 -1.86 11.55
N ALA A 31 4.51 -1.17 10.47
CA ALA A 31 4.04 0.21 10.27
C ALA A 31 2.53 0.28 9.96
N GLU A 32 1.85 1.31 10.43
CA GLU A 32 0.51 1.67 9.98
C GLU A 32 0.61 2.42 8.64
N VAL A 33 0.34 1.71 7.54
CA VAL A 33 0.41 2.26 6.20
C VAL A 33 -0.97 2.72 5.74
N ILE A 34 -1.11 4.02 5.47
CA ILE A 34 -2.32 4.62 4.93
C ILE A 34 -2.08 4.93 3.46
N LYS A 35 -2.75 4.19 2.57
CA LYS A 35 -2.73 4.46 1.14
C LYS A 35 -3.66 5.64 0.83
N VAL A 36 -3.14 6.65 0.17
CA VAL A 36 -3.92 7.76 -0.40
C VAL A 36 -3.99 7.56 -1.91
N GLU A 37 -5.18 7.53 -2.47
CA GLU A 37 -5.43 7.25 -3.88
C GLU A 37 -6.27 8.36 -4.52
N ASP A 38 -6.25 8.40 -5.86
CA ASP A 38 -7.03 9.36 -6.61
C ASP A 38 -8.54 9.15 -6.36
N PRO A 39 -9.29 10.21 -5.97
CA PRO A 39 -10.72 10.10 -5.77
C PRO A 39 -11.44 9.60 -7.03
N GLY A 40 -12.27 8.57 -6.87
CA GLY A 40 -13.09 8.01 -7.96
C GLY A 40 -12.37 7.03 -8.89
N ALA A 41 -11.06 7.15 -9.08
CA ALA A 41 -10.27 6.24 -9.93
C ALA A 41 -9.51 5.17 -9.13
N GLY A 42 -9.03 5.51 -7.93
CA GLY A 42 -8.10 4.67 -7.19
C GLY A 42 -6.71 4.60 -7.84
N ASP A 43 -5.85 3.73 -7.34
CA ASP A 43 -4.59 3.36 -7.98
C ASP A 43 -4.86 2.57 -9.27
N PHE A 44 -4.15 2.90 -10.34
CA PHE A 44 -4.20 2.21 -11.62
C PHE A 44 -4.03 0.68 -11.49
N MET A 45 -3.27 0.21 -10.50
CA MET A 45 -3.13 -1.25 -10.27
C MET A 45 -4.45 -1.96 -9.99
N ARG A 46 -5.48 -1.24 -9.50
CA ARG A 46 -6.81 -1.82 -9.26
C ARG A 46 -7.54 -2.21 -10.55
N THR A 47 -7.12 -1.68 -11.71
CA THR A 47 -7.72 -2.01 -13.02
C THR A 47 -6.92 -3.04 -13.79
N ILE A 48 -5.83 -3.56 -13.21
CA ILE A 48 -4.97 -4.54 -13.86
C ILE A 48 -5.28 -5.91 -13.30
N GLY A 49 -5.74 -6.79 -14.19
CA GLY A 49 -6.04 -8.17 -13.84
C GLY A 49 -4.79 -9.00 -13.49
N PRO A 50 -4.97 -10.26 -13.10
CA PRO A 50 -6.24 -11.00 -13.13
C PRO A 50 -7.24 -10.52 -12.08
N PHE A 51 -8.52 -10.50 -12.44
CA PHE A 51 -9.60 -10.28 -11.48
C PHE A 51 -10.09 -11.63 -10.98
N VAL A 52 -10.38 -11.70 -9.69
CA VAL A 52 -11.08 -12.86 -9.12
C VAL A 52 -12.51 -12.83 -9.68
N ASP A 53 -12.95 -13.97 -10.22
CA ASP A 53 -14.30 -14.22 -10.77
C ASP A 53 -14.69 -13.53 -12.11
N GLY A 54 -13.80 -12.77 -12.74
CA GLY A 54 -14.03 -12.14 -14.04
C GLY A 54 -15.10 -11.04 -14.02
#